data_AF-A0AAU2PK83-F1
#
_entry.id   AF-A0AAU2PK83-F1
#
_cell.length_a   1.000
_cell.length_b   1.000
_cell.length_c   1.000
_cell.angle_alpha   90.00
_cell.angle_beta   90.00
_cell.angle_gamma   90.00
#
_symmetry.space_group_name_H-M   'P 1'
#
loop_
_entity.id
_entity.type
_entity.pdbx_description
1 polymer ?
#
loop_
_entity_poly.entity_id
_entity_poly.type
_entity_poly.pdbx_seq_one_letter_code
_entity_poly.pdbx_strand_id
1 'polypeptide(L)'
;MEIDRFDPTPIYKQVARVIRGKIESGELRPKDPVPSESKMVSDYGIARDTARQAVALLRSEGWVITLPQRGTFVAQELPASAPGSGESAD
;
A
#
# COMPACT_ATOMS: atom_id res chain seq x y z
N MET A 1 -9.81 -2.64 7.74
CA MET A 1 -10.36 -2.77 6.38
C MET A 1 -9.84 -4.07 5.81
N GLU A 2 -10.73 -5.01 5.52
CA GLU A 2 -10.39 -6.35 5.00
C GLU A 2 -10.17 -6.33 3.49
N ILE A 3 -9.45 -7.34 2.99
CA ILE A 3 -9.28 -7.61 1.56
C ILE A 3 -10.45 -8.46 1.09
N ASP A 4 -11.23 -7.96 0.14
CA ASP A 4 -12.38 -8.66 -0.42
C ASP A 4 -12.02 -9.29 -1.76
N ARG A 5 -12.11 -10.62 -1.85
CA ARG A 5 -11.79 -11.37 -3.08
C ARG A 5 -12.93 -11.40 -4.10
N PHE A 6 -14.13 -10.99 -3.70
CA PHE A 6 -15.30 -10.90 -4.56
C PHE A 6 -15.50 -9.49 -5.13
N ASP A 7 -14.79 -8.49 -4.59
CA ASP A 7 -14.75 -7.14 -5.15
C ASP A 7 -13.97 -7.14 -6.49
N PRO A 8 -14.46 -6.44 -7.53
CA PRO A 8 -13.80 -6.40 -8.84
C PRO A 8 -12.44 -5.67 -8.81
N THR A 9 -12.13 -4.95 -7.74
CA THR A 9 -10.84 -4.26 -7.57
C THR A 9 -9.71 -5.29 -7.40
N PRO A 10 -8.61 -5.19 -8.17
CA PRO A 10 -7.45 -6.06 -7.98
C PRO A 10 -6.92 -6.06 -6.55
N ILE A 11 -6.58 -7.23 -6.02
CA ILE A 11 -6.14 -7.42 -4.63
C ILE A 11 -4.99 -6.49 -4.23
N TYR A 12 -4.02 -6.27 -5.12
CA TYR A 12 -2.89 -5.38 -4.81
C TYR A 12 -3.33 -3.92 -4.60
N LYS A 13 -4.36 -3.45 -5.33
CA LYS A 13 -4.93 -2.10 -5.14
C LYS A 13 -5.69 -2.03 -3.81
N GLN A 14 -6.39 -3.10 -3.43
CA GLN A 14 -7.05 -3.15 -2.12
C GLN A 14 -6.03 -3.11 -0.98
N VAL A 15 -4.94 -3.88 -1.06
CA VAL A 15 -3.85 -3.87 -0.06
C VAL A 15 -3.21 -2.48 0.02
N ALA A 16 -2.92 -1.86 -1.13
CA ALA A 16 -2.41 -0.49 -1.16
C ALA A 16 -3.39 0.49 -0.50
N ARG A 17 -4.69 0.39 -0.76
CA ARG A 17 -5.73 1.22 -0.11
C ARG A 17 -5.75 1.04 1.40
N VAL A 18 -5.63 -0.20 1.89
CA VAL A 18 -5.57 -0.49 3.34
C VAL A 18 -4.36 0.20 3.98
N ILE A 19 -3.17 0.06 3.38
CA ILE A 19 -1.94 0.66 3.91
C ILE A 19 -2.00 2.19 3.83
N ARG A 20 -2.48 2.74 2.72
CA ARG A 20 -2.70 4.18 2.55
C ARG A 20 -3.64 4.73 3.62
N GLY A 21 -4.76 4.06 3.88
CA GLY A 21 -5.68 4.45 4.95
C GLY A 21 -5.04 4.44 6.35
N LYS A 22 -4.09 3.55 6.62
CA LYS A 22 -3.30 3.57 7.86
C LYS A 22 -2.35 4.77 7.95
N ILE A 23 -1.78 5.18 6.82
CA ILE A 23 -0.93 6.37 6.75
C ILE A 23 -1.79 7.63 6.94
N GLU A 24 -2.92 7.73 6.23
CA GLU A 24 -3.84 8.86 6.29
C GLU A 24 -4.48 9.02 7.68
N SER A 25 -4.77 7.93 8.38
CA SER A 25 -5.27 7.96 9.76
C SER A 25 -4.19 8.24 10.81
N GLY A 26 -2.91 8.22 10.44
CA GLY A 26 -1.79 8.41 11.35
C GLY A 26 -1.40 7.17 12.17
N GLU A 27 -2.00 6.00 11.89
CA GLU A 27 -1.56 4.71 12.46
C GLU A 27 -0.13 4.40 12.02
N LEU A 28 0.22 4.74 10.78
CA LEU A 28 1.59 4.71 10.26
C LEU A 28 2.04 6.15 10.01
N ARG A 29 3.08 6.60 10.71
CA ARG A 29 3.60 7.97 10.58
C ARG A 29 4.75 8.02 9.58
N PRO A 30 5.08 9.22 9.06
CA PRO A 30 6.26 9.40 8.24
C PRO A 30 7.51 8.77 8.87
N LYS A 31 8.29 8.03 8.07
CA LYS A 31 9.46 7.24 8.48
C LYS A 31 9.19 5.96 9.27
N ASP A 32 7.93 5.65 9.61
CA ASP A 32 7.59 4.35 10.18
C ASP A 32 7.77 3.22 9.14
N PRO A 33 8.15 2.01 9.57
CA PRO A 33 8.25 0.88 8.68
C PRO A 33 6.85 0.42 8.23
N VAL A 34 6.71 0.17 6.94
CA VAL A 34 5.53 -0.47 6.36
C VAL A 34 5.68 -1.98 6.51
N PRO A 35 4.58 -2.76 6.66
CA PRO A 35 4.66 -4.22 6.61
C PRO A 35 5.49 -4.69 5.42
N SER A 36 6.45 -5.59 5.66
CA SER A 36 7.23 -6.19 4.58
C SER A 36 6.35 -7.07 3.69
N GLU A 37 6.77 -7.33 2.45
CA GLU A 37 6.02 -8.18 1.51
C GLU A 37 5.63 -9.53 2.14
N SER A 38 6.57 -10.17 2.84
CA SER A 38 6.32 -11.43 3.55
C SER A 38 5.29 -11.27 4.67
N LYS A 39 5.28 -10.14 5.38
CA LYS A 39 4.25 -9.86 6.39
C LYS A 39 2.89 -9.61 5.74
N MET A 40 2.82 -8.93 4.60
CA MET A 40 1.56 -8.77 3.86
C MET A 40 1.02 -10.11 3.37
N VAL A 41 1.88 -11.00 2.89
CA VAL A 41 1.52 -12.37 2.50
C VAL A 41 0.88 -13.11 3.67
N SER A 42 1.50 -13.08 4.85
CA SER A 42 0.98 -13.77 6.04
C SER A 42 -0.29 -13.11 6.60
N ASP A 43 -0.33 -11.78 6.68
CA ASP A 43 -1.44 -11.04 7.30
C ASP A 43 -2.70 -11.06 6.43
N TYR A 44 -2.56 -11.01 5.09
CA TYR A 44 -3.68 -10.92 4.16
C TYR A 44 -3.91 -12.20 3.33
N GLY A 45 -3.06 -13.22 3.46
CA GLY A 45 -3.16 -14.47 2.71
C GLY A 45 -3.05 -14.28 1.20
N ILE A 46 -2.21 -13.35 0.74
CA ILE A 46 -2.04 -12.98 -0.67
C ILE A 46 -0.75 -13.56 -1.26
N ALA A 47 -0.65 -13.62 -2.59
CA ALA A 47 0.58 -14.00 -3.24
C ALA A 47 1.69 -12.95 -3.03
N ARG A 48 2.95 -13.40 -3.00
CA ARG A 48 4.12 -12.50 -2.86
C ARG A 48 4.19 -11.46 -3.99
N ASP A 49 3.87 -11.86 -5.21
CA ASP A 49 3.83 -10.95 -6.36
C ASP A 49 2.78 -9.84 -6.17
N THR A 50 1.62 -10.17 -5.59
CA THR A 50 0.56 -9.20 -5.24
C THR A 50 1.02 -8.23 -4.15
N ALA A 51 1.72 -8.72 -3.13
CA ALA A 51 2.33 -7.87 -2.11
C ALA A 51 3.36 -6.90 -2.71
N ARG A 52 4.22 -7.41 -3.61
CA ARG A 52 5.20 -6.60 -4.35
C ARG A 52 4.53 -5.53 -5.19
N GLN A 53 3.45 -5.87 -5.90
CA GLN A 53 2.67 -4.92 -6.70
C GLN A 53 2.03 -3.83 -5.84
N ALA A 54 1.51 -4.16 -4.64
CA ALA A 54 0.94 -3.18 -3.72
C ALA A 54 1.99 -2.18 -3.23
N VAL A 55 3.17 -2.67 -2.84
CA VAL A 55 4.30 -1.81 -2.45
C VAL A 55 4.76 -0.94 -3.62
N ALA A 56 4.85 -1.50 -4.82
CA ALA A 56 5.23 -0.75 -6.02
C ALA A 56 4.24 0.38 -6.32
N LEU A 57 2.93 0.12 -6.19
CA LEU A 57 1.88 1.12 -6.38
C LEU A 57 2.00 2.26 -5.36
N LEU A 58 2.10 1.93 -4.06
CA LEU A 58 2.29 2.93 -3.00
C LEU A 58 3.54 3.78 -3.22
N ARG A 59 4.61 3.17 -3.73
CA ARG A 59 5.86 3.87 -4.04
C ARG A 59 5.69 4.79 -5.24
N SER A 60 5.00 4.36 -6.30
CA SER A 60 4.74 5.21 -7.47
C SER A 60 3.85 6.40 -7.13
N GLU A 61 2.93 6.24 -6.17
CA GLU A 61 2.07 7.31 -5.68
C GLU A 61 2.76 8.22 -4.63
N GLY A 62 3.98 7.89 -4.20
CA GLY A 62 4.75 8.70 -3.24
C GLY A 62 4.40 8.48 -1.77
N TRP A 63 3.57 7.50 -1.43
CA TRP A 63 3.23 7.19 -0.03
C TRP A 63 4.36 6.52 0.74
N VAL A 64 5.22 5.76 0.04
CA VAL A 64 6.29 4.97 0.66
C VAL A 64 7.59 5.09 -0.14
N ILE A 65 8.70 4.87 0.56
CA ILE A 65 10.03 4.77 -0.02
C ILE A 65 10.66 3.43 0.33
N THR A 66 11.38 2.84 -0.61
CA THR A 66 12.16 1.62 -0.37
C THR A 66 13.62 1.98 -0.17
N LEU A 67 14.16 1.62 1.00
CA LEU A 67 15.57 1.76 1.31
C LEU A 67 16.26 0.40 1.11
N PRO A 68 17.29 0.32 0.24
CA PRO A 68 18.04 -0.92 0.02
C PRO A 68 18.51 -1.52 1.35
N GLN A 69 18.31 -2.83 1.52
CA GLN A 69 18.68 -3.61 2.72
C GLN A 69 18.00 -3.19 4.03
N ARG A 70 17.12 -2.18 4.04
CA ARG A 70 16.41 -1.71 5.24
C ARG A 70 14.90 -1.95 5.19
N GLY A 71 14.33 -2.08 4.00
CA GLY A 71 12.91 -2.33 3.80
C GLY A 71 12.16 -1.11 3.26
N THR A 72 10.85 -1.07 3.49
CA THR A 72 9.95 -0.03 2.99
C THR A 72 9.42 0.79 4.14
N PHE A 73 9.43 2.11 3.99
CA PHE A 73 9.06 3.08 5.02
C PHE A 73 8.06 4.08 4.46
N VAL A 74 7.21 4.64 5.31
CA VAL A 74 6.33 5.75 4.93
C VAL A 74 7.17 6.95 4.51
N ALA A 75 6.83 7.57 3.39
CA ALA A 75 7.53 8.73 2.88
C ALA A 75 7.53 9.89 3.89
N GLN A 76 8.58 10.71 3.88
CA GLN A 76 8.67 11.87 4.76
C GLN A 76 7.67 12.96 4.36
N GLU A 77 7.55 13.20 3.05
CA GLU A 77 6.58 14.11 2.46
C GLU A 77 5.48 13.26 1.83
N LEU A 78 4.30 13.28 2.45
CA LEU A 78 3.14 12.55 1.94
C LEU A 78 2.52 13.32 0.78
N PRO A 79 2.04 12.64 -0.27
CA PRO A 79 1.31 13.31 -1.33
C PRO A 79 0.08 14.00 -0.73
N ALA A 80 -0.21 15.23 -1.16
CA ALA A 80 -1.48 15.87 -0.85
C ALA A 80 -2.57 14.94 -1.37
N SER A 81 -3.34 14.34 -0.44
CA SER A 81 -4.35 13.28 -0.69
C SER A 81 -4.80 13.30 -2.14
N ALA A 82 -4.25 12.39 -2.95
CA ALA A 82 -4.31 12.47 -4.41
C ALA A 82 -5.75 12.82 -4.89
N PRO A 83 -5.92 13.80 -5.79
CA PRO A 83 -7.25 14.12 -6.31
C PRO A 83 -7.78 12.93 -7.16
N GLY A 84 -8.91 12.34 -6.74
CA GLY A 84 -9.68 11.33 -7.48
C GLY A 84 -9.18 9.89 -7.30
N SER A 85 -9.96 8.85 -6.99
CA SER A 85 -11.41 8.62 -7.22
C SER A 85 -11.84 9.11 -8.61
N GLY A 86 -11.18 8.59 -9.64
CA GLY A 86 -11.50 8.90 -11.02
C GLY A 86 -10.61 8.13 -11.97
N GLU A 87 -10.69 6.80 -11.99
CA GLU A 87 -10.36 6.08 -13.22
C GLU A 87 -11.39 4.96 -13.39
N SER A 88 -12.27 5.23 -14.34
CA SER A 88 -13.38 4.43 -14.81
C SER A 88 -12.91 3.15 -15.50
N ALA A 89 -13.84 2.22 -15.63
CA ALA A 89 -13.75 0.99 -16.40
C ALA A 89 -13.11 1.15 -17.80
N ASP A 90 -12.35 0.13 -18.19
CA ASP A 90 -12.32 -0.44 -19.56
C ASP A 90 -12.37 -1.97 -19.44
#